data_AF-A0A2R5GAJ8-F1
#
_entry.id   AF-A0A2R5GAJ8-F1
#
_cell.length_a   1.000
_cell.length_b   1.000
_cell.length_c   1.000
_cell.angle_alpha   90.00
_cell.angle_beta   90.00
_cell.angle_gamma   90.00
#
_symmetry.space_group_name_H-M   'P 1'
#
loop_
_entity.id
_entity.type
_entity.pdbx_description
1 polymer ?
#
loop_
_entity_poly.entity_id
_entity_poly.type
_entity_poly.pdbx_seq_one_letter_code
_entity_poly.pdbx_strand_id
1 'polypeptide(L)'
;MATPETHELAVNPNEHKLERSKLINVRCLKEAFGLFGVQEGDRIETRDLVILTATVEEELKAVKQECESARDYDAAAKVRDRLRNIQEEFLSIQLQDQAKDQADERRKFEDAKRKISRGLDSANRDAYAELEALCDTRLAHLQHAHDVQRANLESYIENMHRPRVRYSKGLLDLMHSEKHLRNFDQFEDAKAVDRIIAKRRPKEVAHHERQIQHKISVLRRKLAERQEFELVKLREKLHDLKLRHERNHERRLDMTQVRMQLHFKDMSNRHMTVGQKPERFCAVRGGRVRPVVKKRAGYRDTDATFRGTQLLRSVQGDAIKDVVSLCQIHKFGQGDAPYEDR
;
A
#
# COMPACT_ATOMS: atom_id res chain seq x y z
N MET A 1 -26.01 -3.17 29.66
CA MET A 1 -26.50 -1.85 29.19
C MET A 1 -27.41 -2.13 28.01
N ALA A 2 -28.71 -1.96 28.19
CA ALA A 2 -29.72 -2.28 27.19
C ALA A 2 -29.59 -1.36 25.98
N THR A 3 -29.53 -1.94 24.80
CA THR A 3 -29.63 -1.24 23.52
C THR A 3 -31.06 -0.69 23.37
N PRO A 4 -31.26 0.59 23.05
CA PRO A 4 -32.60 1.07 22.73
C PRO A 4 -33.06 0.41 21.43
N GLU A 5 -34.20 -0.28 21.50
CA GLU A 5 -34.89 -0.84 20.34
C GLU A 5 -35.30 0.30 19.41
N THR A 6 -34.65 0.41 18.27
CA THR A 6 -35.03 1.35 17.20
C THR A 6 -36.19 0.74 16.44
N HIS A 7 -37.40 1.28 16.65
CA HIS A 7 -38.57 0.94 15.84
C HIS A 7 -38.46 1.63 14.47
N GLU A 8 -38.14 0.86 13.43
CA GLU A 8 -38.34 1.29 12.04
C GLU A 8 -39.84 1.20 11.72
N LEU A 9 -40.55 2.33 11.79
CA LEU A 9 -41.94 2.43 11.36
C LEU A 9 -42.01 2.73 9.86
N ALA A 10 -42.43 1.74 9.07
CA ALA A 10 -42.85 1.96 7.69
C ALA A 10 -44.18 2.72 7.69
N VAL A 11 -44.13 4.04 7.61
CA VAL A 11 -45.32 4.89 7.55
C VAL A 11 -45.99 4.69 6.20
N ASN A 12 -47.28 4.30 6.19
CA ASN A 12 -48.07 4.07 4.99
C ASN A 12 -48.75 5.41 4.58
N PRO A 13 -48.23 6.16 3.59
CA PRO A 13 -48.61 7.56 3.37
C PRO A 13 -49.98 7.75 2.70
N ASN A 14 -50.63 6.67 2.24
CA ASN A 14 -51.89 6.74 1.50
C ASN A 14 -53.15 6.62 2.39
N GLU A 15 -53.04 6.30 3.68
CA GLU A 15 -54.19 6.06 4.56
C GLU A 15 -54.58 7.25 5.45
N HIS A 16 -53.81 8.34 5.44
CA HIS A 16 -54.05 9.47 6.34
C HIS A 16 -54.28 10.78 5.56
N LYS A 17 -55.50 10.97 5.04
CA LYS A 17 -56.02 12.33 4.84
C LYS A 17 -56.17 12.95 6.23
N LEU A 18 -55.24 13.82 6.59
CA LEU A 18 -55.31 14.56 7.84
C LEU A 18 -56.56 15.44 7.86
N GLU A 19 -57.29 15.44 8.97
CA GLU A 19 -58.38 16.39 9.17
C GLU A 19 -57.78 17.81 9.11
N ARG A 20 -58.22 18.60 8.12
CA ARG A 20 -57.74 19.97 7.87
C ARG A 20 -57.79 20.86 9.11
N SER A 21 -58.75 20.60 10.01
CA SER A 21 -58.89 21.25 11.31
C SER A 21 -57.70 21.05 12.25
N LYS A 22 -57.01 19.91 12.18
CA LYS A 22 -55.83 19.60 13.01
C LYS A 22 -54.55 20.26 12.46
N LEU A 23 -54.45 20.42 11.15
CA LEU A 23 -53.32 21.08 10.48
C LEU A 23 -53.31 22.61 10.68
N ILE A 24 -54.46 23.22 10.99
CA ILE A 24 -54.56 24.65 11.34
C ILE A 24 -53.78 24.99 12.63
N ASN A 25 -53.44 24.01 13.47
CA ASN A 25 -52.71 24.26 14.71
C ASN A 25 -51.23 23.88 14.66
N VAL A 26 -50.75 23.26 13.59
CA VAL A 26 -49.36 22.81 13.44
C VAL A 26 -48.43 24.02 13.26
N ARG A 27 -47.43 24.14 14.14
CA ARG A 27 -46.45 25.24 14.17
C ARG A 27 -45.08 24.85 13.62
N CYS A 28 -44.73 23.57 13.67
CA CYS A 28 -43.44 23.05 13.26
C CYS A 28 -43.55 21.68 12.58
N LEU A 29 -42.49 21.27 11.88
CA LEU A 29 -42.38 19.98 11.19
C LEU A 29 -42.50 18.82 12.17
N LYS A 30 -42.00 18.99 13.40
CA LYS A 30 -42.07 17.99 14.48
C LYS A 30 -43.51 17.69 14.89
N GLU A 31 -44.32 18.72 15.09
CA GLU A 31 -45.75 18.58 15.38
C GLU A 31 -46.50 17.96 14.19
N ALA A 32 -46.10 18.32 12.96
CA ALA A 32 -46.64 17.71 11.75
C ALA A 32 -46.37 16.20 11.70
N PHE A 33 -45.15 15.78 12.04
CA PHE A 33 -44.76 14.36 12.08
C PHE A 33 -45.38 13.57 13.23
N GLY A 34 -45.63 14.21 14.37
CA GLY A 34 -46.39 13.61 15.47
C GLY A 34 -47.81 13.22 15.06
N LEU A 35 -48.43 13.95 14.12
CA LEU A 35 -49.74 13.60 13.56
C LEU A 35 -49.71 12.36 12.65
N PHE A 36 -48.53 11.96 12.17
CA PHE A 36 -48.29 10.72 11.42
C PHE A 36 -47.75 9.58 12.31
N GLY A 37 -47.71 9.78 13.63
CA GLY A 37 -47.26 8.76 14.59
C GLY A 37 -45.75 8.65 14.75
N VAL A 38 -44.97 9.60 14.21
CA VAL A 38 -43.51 9.62 14.37
C VAL A 38 -43.14 10.39 15.63
N GLN A 39 -42.37 9.76 16.54
CA GLN A 39 -41.95 10.36 17.80
C GLN A 39 -40.60 11.07 17.68
N GLU A 40 -40.31 11.92 18.68
CA GLU A 40 -39.06 12.66 18.78
C GLU A 40 -37.89 11.70 19.09
N GLY A 41 -37.20 11.24 18.03
CA GLY A 41 -36.09 10.29 18.13
C GLY A 41 -36.08 9.22 17.05
N ASP A 42 -37.20 9.03 16.35
CA ASP A 42 -37.32 8.05 15.27
C ASP A 42 -36.49 8.48 14.06
N ARG A 43 -35.77 7.51 13.47
CA ARG A 43 -35.04 7.72 12.22
C ARG A 43 -35.99 7.57 11.05
N ILE A 44 -36.45 8.70 10.52
CA ILE A 44 -37.23 8.73 9.29
C ILE A 44 -36.28 8.55 8.11
N GLU A 45 -36.55 7.58 7.24
CA GLU A 45 -35.81 7.49 5.98
C GLU A 45 -35.98 8.77 5.16
N THR A 46 -34.95 9.21 4.44
CA THR A 46 -35.00 10.43 3.61
C THR A 46 -36.18 10.43 2.63
N ARG A 47 -36.56 9.23 2.14
CA ARG A 47 -37.73 9.06 1.27
C ARG A 47 -39.03 9.41 1.99
N ASP A 48 -39.23 8.88 3.19
CA ASP A 48 -40.47 9.08 3.94
C ASP A 48 -40.55 10.51 4.48
N LEU A 49 -39.41 11.09 4.88
CA LEU A 49 -39.31 12.51 5.24
C LEU A 49 -39.84 13.41 4.12
N VAL A 50 -39.43 13.14 2.87
CA VAL A 50 -39.90 13.88 1.70
C VAL A 50 -41.40 13.69 1.44
N ILE A 51 -41.92 12.47 1.59
CA ILE A 51 -43.35 12.20 1.37
C ILE A 51 -44.16 12.97 2.40
N LEU A 52 -43.79 12.84 3.67
CA LEU A 52 -44.47 13.49 4.79
C LEU A 52 -44.44 15.01 4.63
N THR A 53 -43.28 15.62 4.33
CA THR A 53 -43.23 17.07 4.13
C THR A 53 -44.03 17.52 2.92
N ALA A 54 -44.01 16.79 1.81
CA ALA A 54 -44.81 17.13 0.64
C ALA A 54 -46.33 17.08 0.93
N THR A 55 -46.79 16.06 1.65
CA THR A 55 -48.21 15.96 2.04
C THR A 55 -48.64 17.11 2.96
N VAL A 56 -47.80 17.47 3.94
CA VAL A 56 -48.05 18.61 4.82
C VAL A 56 -48.05 19.94 4.04
N GLU A 57 -47.13 20.11 3.09
CA GLU A 57 -47.12 21.29 2.23
C GLU A 57 -48.36 21.41 1.35
N GLU A 58 -48.82 20.30 0.74
CA GLU A 58 -50.01 20.29 -0.12
C GLU A 58 -51.27 20.66 0.68
N GLU A 59 -51.45 20.09 1.87
CA GLU A 59 -52.59 20.40 2.73
C GLU A 59 -52.54 21.84 3.25
N LEU A 60 -51.37 22.35 3.65
CA LEU A 60 -51.24 23.75 4.08
C LEU A 60 -51.44 24.74 2.93
N LYS A 61 -51.04 24.39 1.69
CA LYS A 61 -51.36 25.18 0.49
C LYS A 61 -52.87 25.19 0.23
N ALA A 62 -53.57 24.07 0.43
CA ALA A 62 -55.02 24.01 0.31
C ALA A 62 -55.72 24.87 1.38
N VAL A 63 -55.30 24.78 2.65
CA VAL A 63 -55.85 25.62 3.73
C VAL A 63 -55.60 27.11 3.46
N LYS A 64 -54.42 27.46 2.94
CA LYS A 64 -54.13 28.84 2.52
C LYS A 64 -55.12 29.32 1.44
N GLN A 65 -55.37 28.51 0.42
CA GLN A 65 -56.33 28.83 -0.64
C GLN A 65 -57.76 28.96 -0.10
N GLU A 66 -58.16 28.12 0.85
CA GLU A 66 -59.45 28.23 1.54
C GLU A 66 -59.57 29.56 2.31
N CYS A 67 -58.55 29.96 3.07
CA CYS A 67 -58.52 31.26 3.76
C CYS A 67 -58.55 32.45 2.78
N GLU A 68 -57.82 32.38 1.67
CA GLU A 68 -57.85 33.41 0.61
C GLU A 68 -59.24 33.51 -0.02
N SER A 69 -59.90 32.38 -0.28
CA SER A 69 -61.26 32.34 -0.82
C SER A 69 -62.31 32.89 0.16
N ALA A 70 -62.09 32.69 1.46
CA ALA A 70 -62.91 33.24 2.54
C ALA A 70 -62.62 34.72 2.86
N ARG A 71 -61.63 35.34 2.18
CA ARG A 71 -61.14 36.71 2.43
C ARG A 71 -60.58 36.94 3.84
N ASP A 72 -60.18 35.88 4.53
CA ASP A 72 -59.48 35.97 5.83
C ASP A 72 -57.96 36.03 5.59
N TYR A 73 -57.48 37.25 5.31
CA TYR A 73 -56.08 37.48 4.99
C TYR A 73 -55.13 37.29 6.19
N ASP A 74 -55.62 37.48 7.41
CA ASP A 74 -54.82 37.30 8.63
C ASP A 74 -54.55 35.82 8.88
N ALA A 75 -55.56 34.96 8.67
CA ALA A 75 -55.37 33.51 8.69
C ALA A 75 -54.46 33.04 7.56
N ALA A 76 -54.64 33.57 6.34
CA ALA A 76 -53.79 33.23 5.19
C ALA A 76 -52.31 33.63 5.42
N ALA A 77 -52.05 34.76 6.06
CA ALA A 77 -50.70 35.21 6.43
C ALA A 77 -50.04 34.24 7.44
N LYS A 78 -50.78 33.81 8.48
CA LYS A 78 -50.28 32.83 9.46
C LYS A 78 -49.95 31.48 8.80
N VAL A 79 -50.77 31.02 7.86
CA VAL A 79 -50.53 29.76 7.12
C VAL A 79 -49.32 29.90 6.20
N ARG A 80 -49.12 31.05 5.54
CA ARG A 80 -47.92 31.34 4.74
C ARG A 80 -46.65 31.28 5.58
N ASP A 81 -46.65 31.92 6.75
CA ASP A 81 -45.46 31.95 7.61
C ASP A 81 -45.13 30.57 8.17
N ARG A 82 -46.15 29.74 8.47
CA ARG A 82 -45.96 28.32 8.83
C ARG A 82 -45.41 27.47 7.69
N LEU A 83 -45.92 27.63 6.47
CA LEU A 83 -45.37 26.98 5.28
C LEU A 83 -43.88 27.29 5.12
N ARG A 84 -43.49 28.55 5.34
CA ARG A 84 -42.09 28.97 5.32
C ARG A 84 -41.27 28.29 6.41
N ASN A 85 -41.77 28.25 7.66
CA ASN A 85 -41.07 27.58 8.76
C ASN A 85 -40.86 26.08 8.50
N ILE A 86 -41.89 25.39 8.00
CA ILE A 86 -41.84 23.97 7.62
C ILE A 86 -40.79 23.75 6.51
N GLN A 87 -40.72 24.64 5.52
CA GLN A 87 -39.70 24.56 4.48
C GLN A 87 -38.29 24.79 5.03
N GLU A 88 -38.10 25.75 5.92
CA GLU A 88 -36.82 26.03 6.57
C GLU A 88 -36.36 24.87 7.48
N GLU A 89 -37.28 24.28 8.25
CA GLU A 89 -37.01 23.10 9.09
C GLU A 89 -36.68 21.86 8.27
N PHE A 90 -37.39 21.62 7.17
CA PHE A 90 -37.08 20.51 6.25
C PHE A 90 -35.68 20.63 5.66
N LEU A 91 -35.31 21.82 5.18
CA LEU A 91 -33.96 22.09 4.67
C LEU A 91 -32.90 21.90 5.76
N SER A 92 -33.19 22.30 7.00
CA SER A 92 -32.28 22.10 8.14
C SER A 92 -32.03 20.61 8.41
N ILE A 93 -33.08 19.78 8.42
CA ILE A 93 -32.96 18.32 8.61
C ILE A 93 -32.15 17.69 7.47
N GLN A 94 -32.43 18.06 6.22
CA GLN A 94 -31.66 17.56 5.06
C GLN A 94 -30.18 17.89 5.15
N LEU A 95 -29.83 19.12 5.56
CA LEU A 95 -28.44 19.53 5.76
C LEU A 95 -27.77 18.73 6.89
N GLN A 96 -28.49 18.45 7.98
CA GLN A 96 -27.97 17.64 9.09
C GLN A 96 -27.70 16.19 8.66
N ASP A 97 -28.62 15.55 7.94
CA ASP A 97 -28.44 14.17 7.48
C ASP A 97 -27.31 14.08 6.46
N GLN A 98 -27.22 15.06 5.55
CA GLN A 98 -26.09 15.14 4.63
C GLN A 98 -24.76 15.32 5.38
N ALA A 99 -24.72 16.11 6.45
CA ALA A 99 -23.52 16.26 7.27
C ALA A 99 -23.11 14.95 7.97
N LYS A 100 -24.09 14.16 8.44
CA LYS A 100 -23.84 12.81 9.00
C LYS A 100 -23.27 11.87 7.93
N ASP A 101 -23.88 11.82 6.75
CA ASP A 101 -23.39 11.00 5.63
C ASP A 101 -21.95 11.37 5.25
N GLN A 102 -21.63 12.67 5.19
CA GLN A 102 -20.27 13.14 4.93
C GLN A 102 -19.28 12.73 6.03
N ALA A 103 -19.70 12.77 7.29
CA ALA A 103 -18.87 12.33 8.42
C ALA A 103 -18.61 10.82 8.36
N ASP A 104 -19.63 10.02 8.03
CA ASP A 104 -19.50 8.59 7.85
C ASP A 104 -18.58 8.23 6.69
N GLU A 105 -18.68 8.93 5.56
CA GLU A 105 -17.75 8.74 4.43
C GLU A 105 -16.31 9.10 4.79
N ARG A 106 -16.08 10.20 5.53
CA ARG A 106 -14.74 10.53 6.05
C ARG A 106 -14.22 9.46 6.99
N ARG A 107 -15.07 8.90 7.87
CA ARG A 107 -14.67 7.82 8.79
C ARG A 107 -14.28 6.55 8.03
N LYS A 108 -15.05 6.15 7.02
CA LYS A 108 -14.72 5.00 6.16
C LYS A 108 -13.42 5.23 5.40
N PHE A 109 -13.20 6.45 4.90
CA PHE A 109 -11.95 6.83 4.24
C PHE A 109 -10.73 6.67 5.15
N GLU A 110 -10.80 7.18 6.39
CA GLU A 110 -9.70 7.05 7.36
C GLU A 110 -9.47 5.61 7.82
N ASP A 111 -10.52 4.78 7.90
CA ASP A 111 -10.35 3.34 8.16
C ASP A 111 -9.63 2.64 7.00
N ALA A 112 -10.05 2.91 5.76
CA ALA A 112 -9.44 2.35 4.56
C ALA A 112 -7.97 2.78 4.42
N LYS A 113 -7.67 4.06 4.63
CA LYS A 113 -6.31 4.61 4.65
C LYS A 113 -5.43 3.89 5.66
N ARG A 114 -5.91 3.67 6.88
CA ARG A 114 -5.16 2.92 7.92
C ARG A 114 -4.88 1.48 7.50
N LYS A 115 -5.85 0.79 6.89
CA LYS A 115 -5.67 -0.57 6.40
C LYS A 115 -4.66 -0.63 5.25
N ILE A 116 -4.68 0.33 4.32
CA ILE A 116 -3.70 0.43 3.23
C ILE A 116 -2.29 0.65 3.78
N SER A 117 -2.11 1.60 4.71
CA SER A 117 -0.80 1.84 5.32
C SER A 117 -0.26 0.60 6.02
N ARG A 118 -1.09 -0.10 6.82
CA ARG A 118 -0.69 -1.36 7.46
C ARG A 118 -0.32 -2.44 6.45
N GLY A 119 -1.08 -2.57 5.36
CA GLY A 119 -0.82 -3.53 4.29
C GLY A 119 0.51 -3.25 3.58
N LEU A 120 0.83 -1.97 3.32
CA LEU A 120 2.11 -1.57 2.74
C LEU A 120 3.27 -1.85 3.69
N ASP A 121 3.12 -1.56 4.98
CA ASP A 121 4.15 -1.84 5.99
C ASP A 121 4.41 -3.34 6.11
N SER A 122 3.37 -4.17 6.17
CA SER A 122 3.52 -5.63 6.21
C SER A 122 4.18 -6.16 4.95
N ALA A 123 3.71 -5.76 3.77
CA ALA A 123 4.28 -6.22 2.51
C ALA A 123 5.75 -5.79 2.35
N ASN A 124 6.12 -4.63 2.88
CA ASN A 124 7.51 -4.17 2.88
C ASN A 124 8.37 -5.00 3.83
N ARG A 125 7.88 -5.32 5.04
CA ARG A 125 8.61 -6.18 5.98
C ARG A 125 8.84 -7.57 5.39
N ASP A 126 7.83 -8.17 4.80
CA ASP A 126 7.93 -9.50 4.18
C ASP A 126 8.94 -9.48 3.03
N ALA A 127 8.84 -8.50 2.13
CA ALA A 127 9.76 -8.35 1.01
C ALA A 127 11.20 -8.03 1.45
N TYR A 128 11.39 -7.31 2.56
CA TYR A 128 12.70 -7.05 3.13
C TYR A 128 13.31 -8.33 3.74
N ALA A 129 12.51 -9.14 4.45
CA ALA A 129 12.95 -10.42 4.98
C ALA A 129 13.37 -11.39 3.86
N GLU A 130 12.60 -11.46 2.77
CA GLU A 130 12.99 -12.22 1.57
C GLU A 130 14.31 -11.72 0.96
N LEU A 131 14.50 -10.40 0.92
CA LEU A 131 15.73 -9.78 0.42
C LEU A 131 16.93 -10.11 1.31
N GLU A 132 16.77 -10.11 2.63
CA GLU A 132 17.83 -10.50 3.57
C GLU A 132 18.21 -11.97 3.40
N ALA A 133 17.22 -12.86 3.32
CA ALA A 133 17.47 -14.28 3.04
C ALA A 133 18.21 -14.47 1.70
N LEU A 134 17.88 -13.70 0.67
CA LEU A 134 18.60 -13.70 -0.60
C LEU A 134 20.05 -13.19 -0.46
N CYS A 135 20.29 -12.20 0.38
CA CYS A 135 21.64 -11.70 0.67
C CYS A 135 22.48 -12.77 1.37
N ASP A 136 21.91 -13.41 2.38
CA ASP A 136 22.58 -14.43 3.19
C ASP A 136 22.92 -15.67 2.36
N THR A 137 21.97 -16.15 1.56
CA THR A 137 22.21 -17.28 0.64
C THR A 137 23.33 -16.97 -0.34
N ARG A 138 23.38 -15.77 -0.92
CA ARG A 138 24.48 -15.36 -1.82
C ARG A 138 25.83 -15.30 -1.12
N LEU A 139 25.88 -14.81 0.12
CA LEU A 139 27.09 -14.80 0.93
C LEU A 139 27.55 -16.23 1.25
N ALA A 140 26.64 -17.10 1.66
CA ALA A 140 26.93 -18.50 1.95
C ALA A 140 27.44 -19.25 0.71
N HIS A 141 26.84 -19.01 -0.47
CA HIS A 141 27.33 -19.58 -1.72
C HIS A 141 28.75 -19.13 -2.07
N LEU A 142 29.07 -17.85 -1.87
CA LEU A 142 30.42 -17.34 -2.11
C LEU A 142 31.43 -17.93 -1.13
N GLN A 143 31.07 -18.02 0.16
CA GLN A 143 31.92 -18.64 1.19
C GLN A 143 32.20 -20.10 0.86
N HIS A 144 31.16 -20.86 0.48
CA HIS A 144 31.33 -22.25 0.07
C HIS A 144 32.27 -22.38 -1.15
N ALA A 145 32.11 -21.52 -2.15
CA ALA A 145 33.02 -21.49 -3.30
C ALA A 145 34.47 -21.16 -2.87
N HIS A 146 34.66 -20.25 -1.91
CA HIS A 146 35.98 -19.92 -1.36
C HIS A 146 36.61 -21.09 -0.62
N ASP A 147 35.82 -21.86 0.14
CA ASP A 147 36.31 -23.05 0.84
C ASP A 147 36.74 -24.14 -0.13
N VAL A 148 35.97 -24.39 -1.18
CA VAL A 148 36.34 -25.33 -2.26
C VAL A 148 37.64 -24.88 -2.95
N GLN A 149 37.78 -23.59 -3.26
CA GLN A 149 39.01 -23.06 -3.85
C GLN A 149 40.23 -23.23 -2.94
N ARG A 150 40.07 -23.03 -1.62
CA ARG A 150 41.14 -23.27 -0.64
C ARG A 150 41.52 -24.74 -0.59
N ALA A 151 40.54 -25.64 -0.50
CA ALA A 151 40.77 -27.08 -0.50
C ALA A 151 41.51 -27.53 -1.77
N ASN A 152 41.10 -27.04 -2.94
CA ASN A 152 41.76 -27.33 -4.21
C ASN A 152 43.20 -26.79 -4.25
N LEU A 153 43.44 -25.59 -3.71
CA LEU A 153 44.79 -25.02 -3.64
C LEU A 153 45.70 -25.84 -2.71
N GLU A 154 45.21 -26.24 -1.54
CA GLU A 154 45.97 -27.06 -0.60
C GLU A 154 46.28 -28.44 -1.20
N SER A 155 45.31 -29.09 -1.84
CA SER A 155 45.55 -30.33 -2.59
C SER A 155 46.58 -30.16 -3.70
N TYR A 156 46.56 -29.02 -4.42
CA TYR A 156 47.58 -28.71 -5.42
C TYR A 156 48.97 -28.48 -4.80
N ILE A 157 49.06 -27.81 -3.64
CA ILE A 157 50.31 -27.60 -2.91
C ILE A 157 50.88 -28.92 -2.40
N GLU A 158 50.04 -29.80 -1.87
CA GLU A 158 50.44 -31.13 -1.40
C GLU A 158 51.00 -32.00 -2.52
N ASN A 159 50.33 -31.99 -3.68
CA ASN A 159 50.72 -32.77 -4.86
C ASN A 159 51.80 -32.09 -5.72
N MET A 160 52.24 -30.88 -5.36
CA MET A 160 53.26 -30.17 -6.10
C MET A 160 54.59 -30.93 -6.04
N HIS A 161 55.17 -31.23 -7.21
CA HIS A 161 56.47 -31.88 -7.28
C HIS A 161 57.52 -31.03 -6.56
N ARG A 162 58.12 -31.58 -5.49
CA ARG A 162 59.22 -30.93 -4.77
C ARG A 162 60.47 -30.93 -5.65
N PRO A 163 60.93 -29.76 -6.14
CA PRO A 163 62.08 -29.72 -7.02
C PRO A 163 63.32 -30.24 -6.29
N ARG A 164 64.11 -31.08 -6.97
CA ARG A 164 65.39 -31.56 -6.42
C ARG A 164 66.29 -30.39 -6.03
N VAL A 165 67.02 -30.55 -4.92
CA VAL A 165 67.97 -29.53 -4.48
C VAL A 165 69.10 -29.42 -5.50
N ARG A 166 69.23 -28.25 -6.13
CA ARG A 166 70.36 -27.93 -7.00
C ARG A 166 71.43 -27.26 -6.17
N TYR A 167 72.52 -27.99 -5.93
CA TYR A 167 73.66 -27.46 -5.22
C TYR A 167 74.40 -26.43 -6.07
N SER A 168 75.01 -25.44 -5.43
CA SER A 168 75.86 -24.48 -6.11
C SER A 168 77.05 -25.19 -6.76
N LYS A 169 77.57 -24.62 -7.85
CA LYS A 169 78.74 -25.17 -8.55
C LYS A 169 79.91 -25.40 -7.58
N GLY A 170 80.17 -24.47 -6.68
CA GLY A 170 81.24 -24.59 -5.69
C GLY A 170 81.04 -25.73 -4.68
N LEU A 171 79.81 -26.06 -4.30
CA LEU A 171 79.56 -27.23 -3.44
C LEU A 171 79.71 -28.54 -4.21
N LEU A 172 79.28 -28.58 -5.47
CA LEU A 172 79.48 -29.74 -6.35
C LEU A 172 80.97 -30.00 -6.60
N ASP A 173 81.75 -28.96 -6.85
CA ASP A 173 83.20 -29.06 -7.05
C ASP A 173 83.89 -29.61 -5.79
N LEU A 174 83.46 -29.18 -4.60
CA LEU A 174 83.95 -29.73 -3.33
C LEU A 174 83.56 -31.21 -3.14
N MET A 175 82.34 -31.60 -3.51
CA MET A 175 81.90 -33.00 -3.44
C MET A 175 82.67 -33.88 -4.43
N HIS A 176 82.99 -33.37 -5.62
CA HIS A 176 83.82 -34.07 -6.58
C HIS A 176 85.28 -34.18 -6.11
N SER A 177 85.85 -33.10 -5.56
CA SER A 177 87.23 -33.14 -5.05
C SER A 177 87.37 -34.08 -3.85
N GLU A 178 86.42 -34.09 -2.92
CA GLU A 178 86.39 -35.08 -1.82
C GLU A 178 86.41 -36.51 -2.35
N LYS A 179 85.57 -36.83 -3.34
CA LYS A 179 85.52 -38.14 -3.97
C LYS A 179 86.84 -38.51 -4.66
N HIS A 180 87.48 -37.57 -5.35
CA HIS A 180 88.77 -37.81 -6.00
C HIS A 180 89.89 -38.03 -4.98
N LEU A 181 89.98 -37.19 -3.95
CA LEU A 181 90.98 -37.33 -2.86
C LEU A 181 90.85 -38.67 -2.15
N ARG A 182 89.61 -39.13 -1.92
CA ARG A 182 89.32 -40.45 -1.37
C ARG A 182 89.78 -41.60 -2.28
N ASN A 183 89.63 -41.45 -3.60
CA ASN A 183 90.06 -42.46 -4.56
C ASN A 183 91.60 -42.52 -4.73
N PHE A 184 92.33 -41.46 -4.33
CA PHE A 184 93.79 -41.39 -4.33
C PHE A 184 94.41 -41.64 -2.95
N ASP A 185 93.65 -42.21 -2.01
CA ASP A 185 94.07 -42.52 -0.63
C ASP A 185 94.57 -41.30 0.20
N GLN A 186 94.21 -40.08 -0.20
CA GLN A 186 94.53 -38.83 0.51
C GLN A 186 93.45 -38.52 1.56
N PHE A 187 93.35 -39.35 2.59
CA PHE A 187 92.24 -39.33 3.54
C PHE A 187 92.18 -38.10 4.44
N GLU A 188 93.32 -37.54 4.85
CA GLU A 188 93.34 -36.34 5.72
C GLU A 188 92.82 -35.08 4.99
N ASP A 189 93.21 -34.92 3.72
CA ASP A 189 92.73 -33.83 2.87
C ASP A 189 91.25 -34.01 2.53
N ALA A 190 90.82 -35.24 2.23
CA ALA A 190 89.41 -35.56 2.02
C ALA A 190 88.56 -35.21 3.26
N LYS A 191 89.05 -35.53 4.46
CA LYS A 191 88.39 -35.18 5.74
C LYS A 191 88.31 -33.67 5.98
N ALA A 192 89.31 -32.91 5.56
CA ALA A 192 89.28 -31.46 5.61
C ALA A 192 88.21 -30.86 4.67
N VAL A 193 88.11 -31.38 3.45
CA VAL A 193 87.07 -30.99 2.48
C VAL A 193 85.67 -31.37 2.97
N ASP A 194 85.50 -32.56 3.54
CA ASP A 194 84.22 -33.03 4.09
C ASP A 194 83.70 -32.11 5.21
N ARG A 195 84.58 -31.63 6.11
CA ARG A 195 84.20 -30.63 7.12
C ARG A 195 83.65 -29.33 6.52
N ILE A 196 84.13 -28.94 5.34
CA ILE A 196 83.64 -27.75 4.62
C ILE A 196 82.29 -28.04 3.96
N ILE A 197 82.15 -29.22 3.32
CA ILE A 197 80.88 -29.70 2.74
C ILE A 197 79.80 -29.77 3.81
N ALA A 198 80.09 -30.39 4.96
CA ALA A 198 79.18 -30.54 6.09
C ALA A 198 78.63 -29.20 6.61
N LYS A 199 79.41 -28.11 6.51
CA LYS A 199 78.99 -26.75 6.89
C LYS A 199 78.17 -26.05 5.80
N ARG A 200 78.46 -26.29 4.52
CA ARG A 200 77.83 -25.58 3.39
C ARG A 200 76.53 -26.24 2.92
N ARG A 201 76.49 -27.56 2.88
CA ARG A 201 75.33 -28.34 2.43
C ARG A 201 74.01 -27.98 3.14
N PRO A 202 73.93 -27.90 4.50
CA PRO A 202 72.67 -27.57 5.16
C PRO A 202 72.19 -26.15 4.85
N LYS A 203 73.11 -25.19 4.61
CA LYS A 203 72.74 -23.81 4.27
C LYS A 203 72.07 -23.72 2.90
N GLU A 204 72.57 -24.46 1.91
CA GLU A 204 71.96 -24.49 0.57
C GLU A 204 70.62 -25.24 0.55
N VAL A 205 70.50 -26.33 1.31
CA VAL A 205 69.23 -27.05 1.49
C VAL A 205 68.19 -26.13 2.14
N ALA A 206 68.53 -25.46 3.24
CA ALA A 206 67.65 -24.52 3.91
C ALA A 206 67.26 -23.32 3.02
N HIS A 207 68.17 -22.84 2.18
CA HIS A 207 67.86 -21.79 1.22
C HIS A 207 66.82 -22.25 0.18
N HIS A 208 66.97 -23.46 -0.35
CA HIS A 208 66.02 -24.03 -1.30
C HIS A 208 64.64 -24.26 -0.65
N GLU A 209 64.60 -24.81 0.56
CA GLU A 209 63.36 -24.98 1.33
C GLU A 209 62.62 -23.65 1.54
N ARG A 210 63.34 -22.57 1.86
CA ARG A 210 62.76 -21.21 1.95
C ARG A 210 62.15 -20.76 0.64
N GLN A 211 62.78 -21.04 -0.51
CA GLN A 211 62.22 -20.70 -1.82
C GLN A 211 60.92 -21.46 -2.10
N ILE A 212 60.86 -22.75 -1.75
CA ILE A 212 59.63 -23.56 -1.88
C ILE A 212 58.53 -22.99 -0.98
N GLN A 213 58.84 -22.74 0.29
CA GLN A 213 57.89 -22.14 1.24
C GLN A 213 57.40 -20.76 0.77
N HIS A 214 58.30 -19.95 0.22
CA HIS A 214 57.94 -18.65 -0.34
C HIS A 214 56.94 -18.81 -1.50
N LYS A 215 57.18 -19.73 -2.44
CA LYS A 215 56.22 -20.00 -3.54
C LYS A 215 54.85 -20.42 -3.01
N ILE A 216 54.81 -21.31 -2.02
CA ILE A 216 53.57 -21.73 -1.35
C ILE A 216 52.86 -20.53 -0.71
N SER A 217 53.58 -19.69 0.02
CA SER A 217 53.00 -18.48 0.65
C SER A 217 52.44 -17.50 -0.38
N VAL A 218 53.11 -17.35 -1.53
CA VAL A 218 52.65 -16.46 -2.61
C VAL A 218 51.36 -16.99 -3.22
N LEU A 219 51.24 -18.30 -3.42
CA LEU A 219 50.01 -18.92 -3.92
C LEU A 219 48.84 -18.70 -2.97
N ARG A 220 49.03 -18.97 -1.68
CA ARG A 220 48.01 -18.73 -0.64
C ARG A 220 47.61 -17.26 -0.58
N ARG A 221 48.58 -16.35 -0.61
CA ARG A 221 48.33 -14.90 -0.61
C ARG A 221 47.52 -14.45 -1.82
N LYS A 222 47.89 -14.88 -3.04
CA LYS A 222 47.15 -14.55 -4.27
C LYS A 222 45.71 -15.04 -4.23
N LEU A 223 45.46 -16.23 -3.67
CA LEU A 223 44.10 -16.73 -3.50
C LEU A 223 43.33 -15.85 -2.51
N ALA A 224 43.93 -15.51 -1.37
CA ALA A 224 43.30 -14.64 -0.37
C ALA A 224 42.95 -13.26 -0.93
N GLU A 225 43.87 -12.61 -1.65
CA GLU A 225 43.65 -11.33 -2.34
C GLU A 225 42.45 -11.40 -3.31
N ARG A 226 42.35 -12.49 -4.08
CA ARG A 226 41.21 -12.71 -4.99
C ARG A 226 39.90 -12.89 -4.24
N GLN A 227 39.89 -13.70 -3.18
CA GLN A 227 38.70 -13.95 -2.37
C GLN A 227 38.21 -12.68 -1.69
N GLU A 228 39.12 -11.87 -1.16
CA GLU A 228 38.79 -10.57 -0.56
C GLU A 228 38.16 -9.62 -1.58
N PHE A 229 38.73 -9.51 -2.78
CA PHE A 229 38.16 -8.71 -3.85
C PHE A 229 36.74 -9.16 -4.24
N GLU A 230 36.52 -10.47 -4.38
CA GLU A 230 35.19 -11.03 -4.67
C GLU A 230 34.18 -10.73 -3.56
N LEU A 231 34.60 -10.78 -2.28
CA LEU A 231 33.75 -10.43 -1.13
C LEU A 231 33.34 -8.96 -1.14
N VAL A 232 34.29 -8.04 -1.39
CA VAL A 232 33.99 -6.60 -1.47
C VAL A 232 33.00 -6.34 -2.61
N LYS A 233 33.26 -6.90 -3.79
CA LYS A 233 32.37 -6.75 -4.95
C LYS A 233 30.97 -7.32 -4.70
N LEU A 234 30.86 -8.44 -3.97
CA LEU A 234 29.55 -8.98 -3.60
C LEU A 234 28.84 -8.06 -2.61
N ARG A 235 29.54 -7.56 -1.58
CA ARG A 235 28.96 -6.64 -0.60
C ARG A 235 28.41 -5.37 -1.24
N GLU A 236 29.13 -4.78 -2.19
CA GLU A 236 28.65 -3.64 -2.98
C GLU A 236 27.34 -3.97 -3.72
N LYS A 237 27.31 -5.12 -4.41
CA LYS A 237 26.09 -5.56 -5.12
C LYS A 237 24.91 -5.81 -4.18
N LEU A 238 25.15 -6.39 -3.00
CA LEU A 238 24.10 -6.62 -2.00
C LEU A 238 23.60 -5.29 -1.42
N HIS A 239 24.51 -4.34 -1.17
CA HIS A 239 24.15 -3.00 -0.74
C HIS A 239 23.30 -2.27 -1.79
N ASP A 240 23.67 -2.33 -3.07
CA ASP A 240 22.88 -1.75 -4.17
C ASP A 240 21.47 -2.35 -4.25
N LEU A 241 21.33 -3.66 -4.01
CA LEU A 241 20.02 -4.32 -3.98
C LEU A 241 19.15 -3.78 -2.84
N LYS A 242 19.71 -3.59 -1.64
CA LYS A 242 19.01 -2.99 -0.49
C LYS A 242 18.58 -1.56 -0.80
N LEU A 243 19.48 -0.72 -1.33
CA LEU A 243 19.16 0.65 -1.72
C LEU A 243 18.06 0.73 -2.79
N ARG A 244 18.08 -0.17 -3.78
CA ARG A 244 17.01 -0.23 -4.80
C ARG A 244 15.67 -0.59 -4.18
N HIS A 245 15.66 -1.53 -3.24
CA HIS A 245 14.46 -1.91 -2.52
C HIS A 245 13.88 -0.74 -1.72
N GLU A 246 14.72 -0.06 -0.93
CA GLU A 246 14.35 1.13 -0.13
C GLU A 246 13.78 2.24 -1.02
N ARG A 247 14.46 2.60 -2.11
CA ARG A 247 13.96 3.62 -3.05
C ARG A 247 12.64 3.24 -3.71
N ASN A 248 12.45 1.96 -4.03
CA ASN A 248 11.19 1.48 -4.60
C ASN A 248 10.06 1.51 -3.56
N HIS A 249 10.36 1.21 -2.30
CA HIS A 249 9.42 1.33 -1.20
C HIS A 249 9.01 2.79 -0.97
N GLU A 250 9.96 3.71 -0.87
CA GLU A 250 9.70 5.15 -0.74
C GLU A 250 8.80 5.66 -1.89
N ARG A 251 9.13 5.33 -3.14
CA ARG A 251 8.29 5.70 -4.29
C ARG A 251 6.86 5.17 -4.16
N ARG A 252 6.68 3.94 -3.68
CA ARG A 252 5.34 3.35 -3.47
C ARG A 252 4.59 4.06 -2.35
N LEU A 253 5.27 4.44 -1.26
CA LEU A 253 4.70 5.23 -0.18
C LEU A 253 4.25 6.60 -0.69
N ASP A 254 5.12 7.33 -1.39
CA ASP A 254 4.83 8.65 -1.95
C ASP A 254 3.65 8.60 -2.92
N MET A 255 3.66 7.67 -3.87
CA MET A 255 2.56 7.47 -4.80
C MET A 255 1.25 7.16 -4.08
N THR A 256 1.30 6.32 -3.04
CA THR A 256 0.10 5.99 -2.27
C THR A 256 -0.38 7.20 -1.48
N GLN A 257 0.50 7.97 -0.86
CA GLN A 257 0.16 9.18 -0.11
C GLN A 257 -0.48 10.24 -1.01
N VAL A 258 0.11 10.51 -2.17
CA VAL A 258 -0.46 11.43 -3.17
C VAL A 258 -1.83 10.96 -3.63
N ARG A 259 -1.97 9.66 -3.91
CA ARG A 259 -3.27 9.07 -4.28
C ARG A 259 -4.32 9.24 -3.19
N MET A 260 -3.96 9.01 -1.92
CA MET A 260 -4.87 9.23 -0.78
C MET A 260 -5.26 10.71 -0.65
N GLN A 261 -4.31 11.63 -0.79
CA GLN A 261 -4.60 13.06 -0.76
C GLN A 261 -5.56 13.48 -1.88
N LEU A 262 -5.36 12.97 -3.09
CA LEU A 262 -6.23 13.25 -4.23
C LEU A 262 -7.65 12.73 -3.98
N HIS A 263 -7.82 11.48 -3.54
CA HIS A 263 -9.12 10.93 -3.23
C HIS A 263 -9.84 11.69 -2.12
N PHE A 264 -9.12 12.11 -1.08
CA PHE A 264 -9.68 12.93 -0.01
C PHE A 264 -10.13 14.29 -0.53
N LYS A 265 -9.32 14.94 -1.36
CA LYS A 265 -9.64 16.24 -1.96
C LYS A 265 -10.87 16.14 -2.88
N ASP A 266 -10.94 15.12 -3.72
CA ASP A 266 -12.09 14.87 -4.60
C ASP A 266 -13.39 14.68 -3.78
N MET A 267 -13.32 13.86 -2.74
CA MET A 267 -14.44 13.63 -1.83
C MET A 267 -14.86 14.91 -1.13
N SER A 268 -13.91 15.64 -0.55
CA SER A 268 -14.17 16.89 0.17
C SER A 268 -14.76 17.96 -0.75
N ASN A 269 -14.22 18.12 -1.96
CA ASN A 269 -14.75 19.04 -2.96
C ASN A 269 -16.19 18.66 -3.34
N ARG A 270 -16.45 17.36 -3.53
CA ARG A 270 -17.79 16.89 -3.84
C ARG A 270 -18.76 17.16 -2.69
N HIS A 271 -18.37 16.85 -1.46
CA HIS A 271 -19.15 17.16 -0.25
C HIS A 271 -19.49 18.65 -0.16
N MET A 272 -18.55 19.54 -0.45
CA MET A 272 -18.79 20.99 -0.51
C MET A 272 -19.79 21.38 -1.60
N THR A 273 -19.68 20.82 -2.82
CA THR A 273 -20.61 21.15 -3.92
C THR A 273 -22.03 20.67 -3.64
N VAL A 274 -22.19 19.48 -3.06
CA VAL A 274 -23.53 18.95 -2.71
C VAL A 274 -24.08 19.74 -1.52
N GLY A 275 -23.25 20.18 -0.57
CA GLY A 275 -23.69 20.98 0.59
C GLY A 275 -24.21 22.38 0.23
N GLN A 276 -23.73 22.97 -0.88
CA GLN A 276 -24.21 24.28 -1.36
C GLN A 276 -25.58 24.21 -2.06
N LYS A 277 -25.94 23.05 -2.60
CA LYS A 277 -27.23 22.80 -3.25
C LYS A 277 -27.73 21.43 -2.79
N PRO A 278 -28.21 21.29 -1.53
CA PRO A 278 -28.98 20.11 -1.17
C PRO A 278 -30.08 19.96 -2.22
N GLU A 279 -30.27 18.76 -2.75
CA GLU A 279 -31.28 18.50 -3.77
C GLU A 279 -32.63 18.92 -3.18
N ARG A 280 -33.06 20.14 -3.55
CA ARG A 280 -34.06 20.87 -2.75
C ARG A 280 -35.37 20.11 -2.61
N PHE A 281 -35.70 19.26 -3.57
CA PHE A 281 -36.91 18.47 -3.54
C PHE A 281 -36.68 17.19 -4.33
N CYS A 282 -37.28 16.09 -3.89
CA CYS A 282 -37.74 15.10 -4.85
C CYS A 282 -39.16 15.51 -5.20
N ALA A 283 -39.50 15.58 -6.49
CA ALA A 283 -40.87 15.90 -6.86
C ALA A 283 -41.77 14.74 -6.44
N VAL A 284 -42.74 14.99 -5.56
CA VAL A 284 -43.80 14.04 -5.25
C VAL A 284 -44.88 14.22 -6.30
N ARG A 285 -45.14 13.19 -7.10
CA ARG A 285 -46.23 13.18 -8.09
C ARG A 285 -47.04 11.90 -7.91
N GLY A 286 -48.28 12.03 -7.42
CA GLY A 286 -49.17 10.90 -7.15
C GLY A 286 -48.63 9.94 -6.09
N GLY A 287 -48.13 10.47 -4.96
CA GLY A 287 -47.60 9.66 -3.84
C GLY A 287 -46.24 8.98 -4.10
N ARG A 288 -45.61 9.21 -5.26
CA ARG A 288 -44.28 8.65 -5.58
C ARG A 288 -43.21 9.74 -5.54
N VAL A 289 -42.21 9.54 -4.68
CA VAL A 289 -40.98 10.34 -4.62
C VAL A 289 -40.13 10.04 -5.85
N ARG A 290 -39.90 11.04 -6.70
CA ARG A 290 -38.93 10.94 -7.78
C ARG A 290 -37.75 11.87 -7.50
N PRO A 291 -36.51 11.36 -7.50
CA PRO A 291 -35.35 12.23 -7.38
C PRO A 291 -35.35 13.19 -8.58
N VAL A 292 -35.06 14.48 -8.31
CA VAL A 292 -35.02 15.52 -9.36
C VAL A 292 -33.95 15.19 -10.41
N VAL A 293 -32.90 14.47 -10.01
CA VAL A 293 -31.90 13.90 -10.91
C VAL A 293 -31.93 12.39 -10.82
N LYS A 294 -32.24 11.70 -11.93
CA LYS A 294 -32.10 10.25 -12.01
C LYS A 294 -30.62 9.88 -11.88
N LYS A 295 -30.28 9.14 -10.84
CA LYS A 295 -28.93 8.59 -10.64
C LYS A 295 -28.64 7.54 -11.71
N ARG A 296 -27.47 7.62 -12.35
CA ARG A 296 -27.01 6.64 -13.35
C ARG A 296 -26.72 5.28 -12.72
N ALA A 297 -26.72 4.21 -13.52
CA ALA A 297 -26.20 2.92 -13.09
C ALA A 297 -24.73 3.06 -12.64
N GLY A 298 -24.35 2.42 -11.52
CA GLY A 298 -22.99 2.54 -10.95
C GLY A 298 -22.67 3.92 -10.32
N TYR A 299 -23.68 4.74 -10.02
CA TYR A 299 -23.48 6.05 -9.38
C TYR A 299 -22.68 5.97 -8.07
N ARG A 300 -23.03 5.00 -7.20
CA ARG A 300 -22.34 4.81 -5.91
C ARG A 300 -20.89 4.34 -6.07
N ASP A 301 -20.57 3.70 -7.18
CA ASP A 301 -19.23 3.16 -7.44
C ASP A 301 -18.31 4.19 -8.13
N THR A 302 -18.88 5.25 -8.73
CA THR A 302 -18.13 6.25 -9.50
C THR A 302 -18.14 7.65 -8.89
N ASP A 303 -19.20 8.05 -8.17
CA ASP A 303 -19.32 9.41 -7.64
C ASP A 303 -18.31 9.63 -6.49
N ALA A 304 -17.68 10.80 -6.50
CA ALA A 304 -16.66 11.17 -5.54
C ALA A 304 -17.21 11.30 -4.09
N THR A 305 -18.52 11.43 -3.93
CA THR A 305 -19.19 11.49 -2.60
C THR A 305 -18.93 10.22 -1.80
N PHE A 306 -18.82 9.07 -2.47
CA PHE A 306 -18.70 7.74 -1.85
C PHE A 306 -17.27 7.20 -1.87
N ARG A 307 -16.25 8.06 -2.02
CA ARG A 307 -14.84 7.62 -2.08
C ARG A 307 -14.41 6.85 -0.84
N GLY A 308 -14.92 7.21 0.34
CA GLY A 308 -14.65 6.49 1.58
C GLY A 308 -15.15 5.04 1.52
N THR A 309 -16.40 4.85 1.11
CA THR A 309 -16.99 3.51 0.91
C THR A 309 -16.28 2.73 -0.20
N GLN A 310 -15.97 3.36 -1.35
CA GLN A 310 -15.29 2.73 -2.48
C GLN A 310 -13.90 2.22 -2.08
N LEU A 311 -13.12 3.06 -1.38
CA LEU A 311 -11.79 2.70 -0.91
C LEU A 311 -11.84 1.62 0.18
N LEU A 312 -12.83 1.66 1.07
CA LEU A 312 -12.97 0.64 2.10
C LEU A 312 -13.28 -0.74 1.49
N ARG A 313 -14.17 -0.79 0.50
CA ARG A 313 -14.49 -2.02 -0.25
C ARG A 313 -13.27 -2.61 -0.95
N SER A 314 -12.46 -1.77 -1.59
CA SER A 314 -11.27 -2.25 -2.30
C SER A 314 -10.25 -2.89 -1.37
N VAL A 315 -10.18 -2.42 -0.12
CA VAL A 315 -9.27 -2.99 0.89
C VAL A 315 -9.85 -4.23 1.57
N GLN A 316 -11.17 -4.40 1.58
CA GLN A 316 -11.84 -5.57 2.17
C GLN A 316 -11.93 -6.78 1.24
N GLY A 317 -11.48 -6.66 -0.01
CA GLY A 317 -11.40 -7.79 -0.94
C GLY A 317 -12.65 -8.04 -1.78
N ASP A 318 -13.62 -7.12 -1.78
CA ASP A 318 -14.60 -7.09 -2.87
C ASP A 318 -13.83 -6.91 -4.19
N ALA A 319 -14.29 -7.55 -5.28
CA ALA A 319 -13.58 -7.69 -6.57
C ALA A 319 -13.10 -6.38 -7.24
N ILE A 320 -13.39 -5.22 -6.65
CA ILE A 320 -12.96 -3.90 -7.03
C ILE A 320 -11.56 -3.65 -6.45
N LYS A 321 -10.51 -4.06 -7.15
CA LYS A 321 -9.10 -3.89 -6.71
C LYS A 321 -8.64 -2.42 -6.64
N ASP A 322 -9.33 -1.52 -7.31
CA ASP A 322 -9.08 -0.07 -7.31
C ASP A 322 -10.40 0.68 -7.47
N VAL A 323 -10.46 1.94 -7.02
CA VAL A 323 -11.60 2.83 -7.27
C VAL A 323 -11.81 2.95 -8.78
N VAL A 324 -12.82 2.23 -9.28
CA VAL A 324 -12.94 1.94 -10.70
C VAL A 324 -13.11 3.23 -11.49
N SER A 325 -12.34 3.37 -12.57
CA SER A 325 -12.47 4.52 -13.46
C SER A 325 -13.84 4.50 -14.15
N LEU A 326 -14.38 5.68 -14.46
CA LEU A 326 -15.65 5.81 -15.18
C LEU A 326 -15.65 5.00 -16.48
N CYS A 327 -14.51 4.93 -17.18
CA CYS A 327 -14.38 4.19 -18.44
C CYS A 327 -14.35 2.66 -18.30
N GLN A 328 -14.09 2.15 -17.09
CA GLN A 328 -14.06 0.71 -16.83
C GLN A 328 -15.44 0.15 -16.46
N ILE A 329 -16.32 0.98 -15.87
CA ILE A 329 -17.70 0.58 -15.51
C ILE A 329 -18.66 0.79 -16.68
N HIS A 330 -18.44 1.83 -17.48
CA HIS A 330 -19.36 2.20 -18.54
C HIS A 330 -18.93 1.62 -19.89
N LYS A 331 -19.80 0.81 -20.50
CA LYS A 331 -19.80 0.60 -21.94
C LYS A 331 -20.32 1.89 -22.58
N PHE A 332 -19.42 2.81 -22.91
CA PHE A 332 -19.77 3.85 -23.88
C PHE A 332 -20.08 3.11 -25.18
N GLY A 333 -21.32 3.17 -25.64
CA GLY A 333 -21.72 2.51 -26.88
C GLY A 333 -20.72 2.86 -27.96
N GLN A 334 -20.01 1.85 -28.48
CA GLN A 334 -19.45 1.95 -29.83
C GLN A 334 -20.64 2.27 -30.72
N GLY A 335 -20.53 3.35 -31.50
CA GLY A 335 -21.67 3.97 -32.18
C GLY A 335 -22.55 2.96 -32.91
N ASP A 336 -23.74 2.72 -32.36
CA ASP A 336 -24.85 2.21 -33.14
C ASP A 336 -25.39 3.40 -33.95
N ALA A 337 -24.76 3.62 -35.09
CA ALA A 337 -25.40 4.26 -36.23
C ALA A 337 -25.03 3.47 -37.47
N PRO A 338 -25.98 2.78 -38.12
CA PRO A 338 -26.11 2.94 -39.55
C PRO A 338 -26.87 4.25 -39.77
N TYR A 339 -26.16 5.29 -40.20
CA TYR A 339 -26.80 6.32 -41.03
C TYR A 339 -27.23 5.59 -42.31
N GLU A 340 -28.47 5.10 -42.35
CA GLU A 340 -29.14 4.80 -43.60
C GLU A 340 -29.75 6.10 -44.11
N ASP A 341 -29.32 6.50 -45.32
CA ASP A 341 -29.96 7.54 -46.12
C ASP A 341 -31.47 7.34 -46.17
N ARG A 342 -32.23 8.38 -45.79
CA ARG A 342 -33.52 8.78 -46.38
C ARG A 342 -33.95 10.16 -45.92
#